data_AF-A0A538EID0-F1
#
_entry.id   AF-A0A538EID0-F1
#
_cell.length_a   1.000
_cell.length_b   1.000
_cell.length_c   1.000
_cell.angle_alpha   90.00
_cell.angle_beta   90.00
_cell.angle_gamma   90.00
#
_symmetry.space_group_name_H-M   'P 1'
#
loop_
_entity.id
_entity.type
_entity.pdbx_description
1 polymer ?
#
loop_
_entity_poly.entity_id
_entity_poly.type
_entity_poly.pdbx_seq_one_letter_code
_entity_poly.pdbx_strand_id
1 'polypeptide(L)'
;MFRRAGWLLALVLLVAGLGGCGWLAASGVSHHKPDAFVLRGRVTVPVPAGDSRPDGAACAASDPAVVAGTPIRVTGPDGHLLATGYLGDGVISRTGTAASCDFPFQLAGVPGGVDSYDIAVGTRAPHRFPAKDLRENADAVIPVNG
;
A
#
# COMPACT_ATOMS: atom_id res chain seq x y z
N MET A 1 -59.49 -35.69 -63.43
CA MET A 1 -60.14 -34.43 -63.01
C MET A 1 -59.07 -33.38 -62.78
N PHE A 2 -59.39 -32.15 -63.17
CA PHE A 2 -58.48 -31.04 -63.47
C PHE A 2 -57.97 -30.27 -62.24
N ARG A 3 -56.82 -29.59 -62.43
CA ARG A 3 -56.41 -28.26 -61.89
C ARG A 3 -55.96 -28.23 -60.41
N ARG A 4 -54.84 -27.61 -60.01
CA ARG A 4 -54.03 -26.50 -60.56
C ARG A 4 -52.59 -26.54 -60.01
N ALA A 5 -51.64 -26.37 -60.92
CA ALA A 5 -50.32 -25.84 -60.64
C ALA A 5 -50.39 -24.33 -60.37
N GLY A 6 -49.40 -23.82 -59.64
CA GLY A 6 -48.95 -22.43 -59.72
C GLY A 6 -49.27 -21.57 -58.50
N TRP A 7 -48.28 -21.35 -57.65
CA TRP A 7 -47.56 -20.07 -57.72
C TRP A 7 -46.21 -20.13 -57.02
N LEU A 8 -45.19 -19.79 -57.79
CA LEU A 8 -43.83 -19.42 -57.40
C LEU A 8 -43.84 -18.08 -56.66
N LEU A 9 -42.66 -17.75 -56.10
CA LEU A 9 -42.25 -16.48 -55.46
C LEU A 9 -42.57 -16.45 -53.97
N ALA A 10 -41.67 -16.11 -53.07
CA ALA A 10 -40.31 -15.59 -53.13
C ALA A 10 -39.87 -15.63 -51.65
N LEU A 11 -38.70 -16.20 -51.34
CA LEU A 11 -37.49 -15.41 -51.08
C LEU A 11 -37.58 -14.68 -49.73
N VAL A 12 -36.46 -14.72 -48.99
CA VAL A 12 -36.05 -13.78 -47.93
C VAL A 12 -36.12 -14.33 -46.49
N LEU A 13 -34.92 -14.74 -46.04
CA LEU A 13 -34.28 -14.48 -44.74
C LEU A 13 -34.34 -15.50 -43.59
N LEU A 14 -33.13 -15.67 -43.03
CA LEU A 14 -32.71 -16.19 -41.71
C LEU A 14 -32.49 -17.70 -41.65
N VAL A 15 -31.29 -18.24 -41.93
CA VAL A 15 -29.98 -17.93 -41.32
C VAL A 15 -30.10 -17.63 -39.82
N ALA A 16 -30.36 -18.69 -39.05
CA ALA A 16 -29.92 -18.82 -37.67
C ALA A 16 -29.33 -20.25 -37.57
N GLY A 17 -28.12 -20.51 -38.08
CA GLY A 17 -26.93 -19.81 -37.67
C GLY A 17 -26.61 -20.18 -36.22
N LEU A 18 -26.15 -21.42 -36.02
CA LEU A 18 -25.18 -21.83 -34.98
C LEU A 18 -25.16 -20.96 -33.71
N GLY A 19 -26.28 -20.89 -33.00
CA GLY A 19 -26.36 -20.31 -31.67
C GLY A 19 -25.83 -21.33 -30.66
N GLY A 20 -24.52 -21.61 -30.71
CA GLY A 20 -23.84 -22.34 -29.65
C GLY A 20 -24.23 -21.69 -28.33
N CYS A 21 -24.60 -22.50 -27.34
CA CYS A 21 -24.76 -22.07 -25.95
C CYS A 21 -23.38 -21.77 -25.36
N GLY A 22 -22.66 -20.83 -25.98
CA GLY A 22 -21.45 -20.21 -25.50
C GLY A 22 -21.83 -19.02 -24.65
N TRP A 23 -22.42 -19.28 -23.50
CA TRP A 23 -22.35 -18.37 -22.37
C TRP A 23 -21.68 -19.15 -21.25
N LEU A 24 -20.40 -19.46 -21.47
CA LEU A 24 -19.45 -19.43 -20.37
C LEU A 24 -19.49 -17.99 -19.87
N ALA A 25 -20.35 -17.75 -18.87
CA ALA A 25 -20.28 -16.55 -18.07
C ALA A 25 -18.82 -16.45 -17.63
N ALA A 26 -18.08 -15.51 -18.24
CA ALA A 26 -16.83 -15.04 -17.70
C ALA A 26 -17.21 -14.58 -16.29
N SER A 27 -16.95 -15.44 -15.33
CA SER A 27 -17.13 -15.13 -13.93
C SER A 27 -16.17 -13.97 -13.73
N GLY A 28 -16.72 -12.75 -13.66
CA GLY A 28 -16.00 -11.56 -13.24
C GLY A 28 -15.65 -11.74 -11.77
N VAL A 29 -14.83 -12.75 -11.47
CA VAL A 29 -14.15 -12.88 -10.21
C VAL A 29 -13.21 -11.70 -10.22
N SER A 30 -13.62 -10.65 -9.54
CA SER A 30 -12.80 -9.48 -9.30
C SER A 30 -11.42 -9.98 -8.86
N HIS A 31 -10.42 -9.86 -9.74
CA HIS A 31 -9.03 -10.24 -9.45
C HIS A 31 -8.39 -9.28 -8.43
N HIS A 32 -9.18 -8.42 -7.81
CA HIS A 32 -8.79 -7.64 -6.66
C HIS A 32 -8.83 -8.55 -5.43
N LYS A 33 -7.85 -9.44 -5.31
CA LYS A 33 -7.46 -9.91 -3.97
C LYS A 33 -7.05 -8.64 -3.21
N PRO A 34 -7.72 -8.28 -2.10
CA PRO A 34 -7.24 -7.19 -1.28
C PRO A 34 -5.96 -7.70 -0.61
N ASP A 35 -4.83 -7.52 -1.27
CA ASP A 35 -3.51 -7.83 -0.72
C ASP A 35 -2.98 -6.61 0.07
N ALA A 36 -3.91 -5.85 0.64
CA ALA A 36 -3.61 -4.68 1.42
C ALA A 36 -3.26 -5.11 2.84
N PHE A 37 -2.20 -4.54 3.39
CA PHE A 37 -1.71 -4.87 4.73
C PHE A 37 -1.55 -3.61 5.57
N VAL A 38 -1.28 -3.83 6.86
CA VAL A 38 -0.96 -2.75 7.79
C VAL A 38 0.56 -2.60 7.82
N LEU A 39 1.05 -1.46 7.34
CA LEU A 39 2.46 -1.11 7.43
C LEU A 39 2.70 -0.41 8.76
N ARG A 40 3.63 -0.97 9.56
CA ARG A 40 4.07 -0.42 10.85
C ARG A 40 5.52 0.02 10.74
N GLY A 41 5.89 1.05 11.49
CA GLY A 41 7.26 1.49 11.55
C GLY A 41 7.45 2.62 12.55
N ARG A 42 8.68 3.11 12.60
CA ARG A 42 9.05 4.25 13.43
C ARG A 42 10.21 5.01 12.82
N VAL A 43 10.21 6.32 13.05
CA VAL A 43 11.37 7.19 12.77
C VAL A 43 12.16 7.30 14.06
N THR A 44 13.46 6.98 14.02
CA THR A 44 14.34 7.00 15.19
C THR A 44 15.33 8.15 15.09
N VAL A 45 15.30 9.05 16.07
CA VAL A 45 16.24 10.18 16.20
C VAL A 45 17.10 9.96 17.44
N PRO A 46 18.43 9.88 17.34
CA PRO A 46 19.29 9.75 18.52
C PRO A 46 19.07 10.90 19.50
N VAL A 47 19.01 10.60 20.80
CA VAL A 47 19.02 11.65 21.85
C VAL A 47 20.44 11.89 22.36
N PRO A 48 20.74 13.07 22.94
CA PRO A 48 22.05 13.36 23.49
C PRO A 48 22.51 12.33 24.54
N ALA A 49 23.82 12.07 24.57
CA ALA A 49 24.41 11.22 25.60
C ALA A 49 24.12 11.80 26.99
N GLY A 50 23.66 10.94 27.91
CA GLY A 50 23.27 11.35 29.26
C GLY A 50 21.78 11.64 29.46
N ASP A 51 20.94 11.47 28.43
CA ASP A 51 19.49 11.50 28.61
C ASP A 51 19.04 10.43 29.62
N SER A 52 18.39 10.87 30.70
CA SER A 52 17.96 10.04 31.83
C SER A 52 16.44 9.79 31.87
N ARG A 53 15.68 10.26 30.88
CA ARG A 53 14.22 10.05 30.82
C ARG A 53 13.89 8.56 30.66
N PRO A 54 12.90 8.01 31.37
CA PRO A 54 12.58 6.59 31.26
C PRO A 54 12.06 6.22 29.86
N ASP A 55 12.15 4.94 29.49
CA ASP A 55 11.51 4.43 28.27
C ASP A 55 10.01 4.74 28.27
N GLY A 56 9.48 5.12 27.11
CA GLY A 56 8.09 5.57 26.95
C GLY A 56 7.83 7.02 27.36
N ALA A 57 8.80 7.74 27.94
CA ALA A 57 8.65 9.16 28.23
C ALA A 57 8.52 9.97 26.93
N ALA A 58 7.68 11.01 26.93
CA ALA A 58 7.55 11.89 25.79
C ALA A 58 8.89 12.58 25.45
N CYS A 59 9.17 12.70 24.16
CA CYS A 59 10.35 13.39 23.65
C CYS A 59 10.04 14.17 22.38
N ALA A 60 10.89 15.16 22.13
CA ALA A 60 10.96 15.88 20.86
C ALA A 60 12.30 15.54 20.21
N ALA A 61 12.30 15.41 18.88
CA ALA A 61 13.52 15.29 18.11
C ALA A 61 14.34 16.58 18.20
N SER A 62 15.66 16.46 18.09
CA SER A 62 16.53 17.62 17.82
C SER A 62 16.28 18.20 16.43
N ASP A 63 15.82 17.37 15.48
CA ASP A 63 15.49 17.78 14.14
C ASP A 63 14.03 18.31 14.04
N PRO A 64 13.82 19.58 13.66
CA PRO A 64 12.49 20.19 13.63
C PRO A 64 11.58 19.66 12.51
N ALA A 65 12.13 18.93 11.52
CA ALA A 65 11.33 18.30 10.47
C ALA A 65 10.72 16.96 10.94
N VAL A 66 11.19 16.39 12.06
CA VAL A 66 10.70 15.13 12.63
C VAL A 66 9.93 15.42 13.90
N VAL A 67 8.64 15.70 13.75
CA VAL A 67 7.72 15.97 14.87
C VAL A 67 6.44 15.14 14.71
N ALA A 68 5.68 15.04 15.80
CA ALA A 68 4.34 14.45 15.74
C ALA A 68 3.50 15.19 14.69
N GLY A 69 2.77 14.44 13.87
CA GLY A 69 1.99 14.98 12.76
C GLY A 69 2.78 15.25 11.48
N THR A 70 4.09 15.02 11.42
CA THR A 70 4.83 15.08 10.14
C THR A 70 4.25 14.06 9.15
N PRO A 71 3.96 14.45 7.90
CA PRO A 71 3.34 13.55 6.93
C PRO A 71 4.29 12.45 6.48
N ILE A 72 3.72 11.27 6.23
CA ILE A 72 4.40 10.10 5.69
C ILE A 72 3.79 9.78 4.34
N ARG A 73 4.64 9.47 3.37
CA ARG A 73 4.24 9.04 2.03
C ARG A 73 4.90 7.71 1.73
N VAL A 74 4.11 6.74 1.30
CA VAL A 74 4.58 5.43 0.84
C VAL A 74 4.36 5.36 -0.66
N THR A 75 5.43 5.17 -1.41
CA THR A 75 5.40 5.03 -2.87
C THR A 75 5.91 3.66 -3.31
N GLY A 76 5.43 3.19 -4.46
CA GLY A 76 5.98 2.04 -5.15
C GLY A 76 7.32 2.36 -5.83
N PRO A 77 8.00 1.35 -6.40
CA PRO A 77 9.29 1.52 -7.07
C PRO A 77 9.20 2.37 -8.35
N ASP A 78 8.01 2.48 -8.91
CA ASP A 78 7.62 3.32 -10.04
C ASP A 78 7.31 4.78 -9.63
N GLY A 79 7.40 5.09 -8.34
CA GLY A 79 7.08 6.41 -7.77
C GLY A 79 5.60 6.67 -7.56
N HIS A 80 4.72 5.71 -7.85
CA HIS A 80 3.29 5.87 -7.62
C HIS A 80 2.98 5.92 -6.12
N LEU A 81 2.12 6.86 -5.70
CA LEU A 81 1.67 6.97 -4.31
C LEU A 81 0.74 5.81 -3.97
N LEU A 82 1.10 5.06 -2.93
CA LEU A 82 0.37 3.87 -2.47
C LEU A 82 -0.40 4.14 -1.18
N ALA A 83 0.18 4.92 -0.27
CA ALA A 83 -0.48 5.29 0.99
C ALA A 83 0.11 6.59 1.58
N THR A 84 -0.66 7.20 2.47
CA THR A 84 -0.25 8.35 3.29
C THR A 84 -0.59 8.13 4.75
N GLY A 85 0.15 8.79 5.63
CA GLY A 85 -0.06 8.75 7.07
C GLY A 85 0.64 9.92 7.75
N TYR A 86 0.74 9.84 9.07
CA TYR A 86 1.39 10.85 9.89
C TYR A 86 2.19 10.17 11.00
N LEU A 87 3.27 10.82 11.46
CA LEU A 87 3.98 10.39 12.66
C LEU A 87 3.09 10.59 13.89
N GLY A 88 3.12 9.61 14.79
CA GLY A 88 2.59 9.74 16.14
C GLY A 88 3.52 10.51 17.07
N ASP A 89 3.21 10.50 18.36
CA ASP A 89 3.98 11.18 19.39
C ASP A 89 5.35 10.52 19.61
N GLY A 90 6.37 11.34 19.80
CA GLY A 90 7.73 10.89 20.08
C GLY A 90 7.87 10.33 21.49
N VAL A 91 8.46 9.13 21.60
CA VAL A 91 8.73 8.48 22.89
C VAL A 91 10.19 8.04 23.01
N ILE A 92 10.75 8.13 24.22
CA ILE A 92 12.10 7.63 24.50
C ILE A 92 12.11 6.11 24.39
N SER A 93 13.12 5.60 23.70
CA SER A 93 13.37 4.18 23.48
C SER A 93 14.85 3.89 23.72
N ARG A 94 15.16 2.98 24.65
CA ARG A 94 16.54 2.52 24.89
C ARG A 94 16.77 1.16 24.27
N THR A 95 17.94 1.04 23.65
CA THR A 95 18.47 -0.25 23.21
C THR A 95 19.92 -0.36 23.71
N GLY A 96 20.11 -1.15 24.76
CA GLY A 96 21.40 -1.24 25.46
C GLY A 96 21.80 0.09 26.07
N THR A 97 22.96 0.62 25.68
CA THR A 97 23.48 1.91 26.17
C THR A 97 23.04 3.11 25.31
N ALA A 98 22.40 2.87 24.17
CA ALA A 98 21.91 3.91 23.28
C ALA A 98 20.45 4.26 23.60
N ALA A 99 20.10 5.54 23.42
CA ALA A 99 18.74 6.03 23.52
C ALA A 99 18.36 6.79 22.25
N SER A 100 17.10 6.66 21.84
CA SER A 100 16.50 7.41 20.74
C SER A 100 15.14 7.98 21.14
N CYS A 101 14.72 9.00 20.41
CA CYS A 101 13.36 9.48 20.36
C CYS A 101 12.68 8.85 19.14
N ASP A 102 11.75 7.94 19.40
CA ASP A 102 11.06 7.16 18.39
C ASP A 102 9.68 7.75 18.11
N PHE A 103 9.39 8.01 16.84
CA PHE A 103 8.09 8.49 16.36
C PHE A 103 7.41 7.35 15.60
N PRO A 104 6.42 6.66 16.20
CA PRO A 104 5.78 5.52 15.57
C PRO A 104 4.81 5.97 14.46
N PHE A 105 4.55 5.09 13.52
CA PHE A 105 3.49 5.28 12.54
C PHE A 105 2.86 3.94 12.14
N GLN A 106 1.60 4.03 11.72
CA GLN A 106 0.84 2.88 11.23
C GLN A 106 -0.05 3.34 10.07
N LEU A 107 0.10 2.70 8.92
CA LEU A 107 -0.73 2.94 7.74
C LEU A 107 -1.53 1.68 7.44
N ALA A 108 -2.85 1.78 7.46
CA ALA A 108 -3.74 0.70 7.07
C ALA A 108 -3.99 0.75 5.56
N GLY A 109 -4.26 -0.41 4.97
CA GLY A 109 -4.68 -0.49 3.58
C GLY A 109 -3.57 -0.26 2.55
N VAL A 110 -2.30 -0.46 2.92
CA VAL A 110 -1.17 -0.31 1.99
C VAL A 110 -1.25 -1.42 0.94
N PRO A 111 -1.38 -1.10 -0.36
CA PRO A 111 -1.48 -2.10 -1.42
C PRO A 111 -0.26 -3.02 -1.48
N GLY A 112 -0.52 -4.32 -1.60
CA GLY A 112 0.45 -5.33 -1.99
C GLY A 112 0.79 -5.29 -3.48
N GLY A 113 1.51 -6.31 -3.97
CA GLY A 113 1.81 -6.49 -5.39
C GLY A 113 3.05 -5.76 -5.93
N VAL A 114 3.76 -4.98 -5.10
CA VAL A 114 5.07 -4.39 -5.46
C VAL A 114 6.23 -5.11 -4.78
N ASP A 115 7.44 -4.96 -5.32
CA ASP A 115 8.67 -5.60 -4.80
C ASP A 115 9.33 -4.81 -3.66
N SER A 116 9.11 -3.49 -3.62
CA SER A 116 9.66 -2.62 -2.59
C SER A 116 8.74 -1.41 -2.35
N TYR A 117 8.92 -0.80 -1.19
CA TYR A 117 8.21 0.40 -0.78
C TYR A 117 9.24 1.48 -0.42
N ASP A 118 9.03 2.68 -0.94
CA ASP A 118 9.80 3.87 -0.62
C ASP A 118 8.99 4.72 0.37
N ILE A 119 9.51 4.90 1.59
CA ILE A 119 8.83 5.61 2.68
C ILE A 119 9.53 6.93 2.92
N ALA A 120 8.83 8.04 2.63
CA ALA A 120 9.32 9.40 2.87
C ALA A 120 8.62 10.03 4.08
N VAL A 121 9.38 10.78 4.87
CA VAL A 121 8.93 11.49 6.06
C VAL A 121 9.11 12.99 5.83
N GLY A 122 8.01 13.74 5.78
CA GLY A 122 8.03 15.16 5.43
C GLY A 122 8.63 15.37 4.03
N THR A 123 9.66 16.21 3.96
CA THR A 123 10.42 16.53 2.74
C THR A 123 11.74 15.74 2.62
N ARG A 124 11.97 14.75 3.50
CA ARG A 124 13.20 13.97 3.50
C ARG A 124 13.25 12.98 2.33
N ALA A 125 14.46 12.54 1.99
CA ALA A 125 14.65 11.47 1.04
C ALA A 125 13.95 10.18 1.51
N PRO A 126 13.32 9.42 0.60
CA PRO A 126 12.66 8.18 0.96
C PRO A 126 13.67 7.11 1.38
N HIS A 127 13.27 6.29 2.34
CA HIS A 127 13.96 5.05 2.70
C HIS A 127 13.28 3.87 2.03
N ARG A 128 14.06 3.04 1.35
CA ARG A 128 13.55 1.86 0.63
C ARG A 128 13.53 0.63 1.53
N PHE A 129 12.41 -0.09 1.50
CA PHE A 129 12.20 -1.33 2.22
C PHE A 129 11.75 -2.44 1.25
N PRO A 130 12.29 -3.67 1.36
CA PRO A 130 11.77 -4.81 0.64
C PRO A 130 10.32 -5.10 1.04
N ALA A 131 9.47 -5.43 0.05
CA ALA A 131 8.07 -5.72 0.32
C ALA A 131 7.87 -6.94 1.23
N LYS A 132 8.78 -7.93 1.15
CA LYS A 132 8.74 -9.13 1.98
C LYS A 132 8.77 -8.77 3.47
N ASP A 133 9.72 -7.96 3.89
CA ASP A 133 9.95 -7.62 5.29
C ASP A 133 8.71 -6.94 5.89
N LEU A 134 8.15 -5.95 5.18
CA LEU A 134 6.98 -5.21 5.64
C LEU A 134 5.70 -6.05 5.68
N ARG A 135 5.54 -7.00 4.74
CA ARG A 135 4.38 -7.92 4.73
C ARG A 135 4.45 -8.96 5.85
N GLU A 136 5.65 -9.32 6.28
CA GLU A 136 5.88 -10.25 7.40
C GLU A 136 5.80 -9.54 8.77
N ASN A 137 5.27 -8.30 8.82
CA ASN A 137 5.14 -7.45 10.00
C ASN A 137 6.47 -7.01 10.61
N ALA A 138 7.55 -6.95 9.83
CA ALA A 138 8.75 -6.25 10.28
C ALA A 138 8.49 -4.74 10.36
N ASP A 139 8.98 -4.10 11.42
CA ASP A 139 8.86 -2.65 11.56
C ASP A 139 9.78 -1.93 10.56
N ALA A 140 9.22 -0.97 9.83
CA ALA A 140 9.99 -0.04 9.02
C ALA A 140 10.72 0.96 9.93
N VAL A 141 11.98 0.69 10.28
CA VAL A 141 12.81 1.59 11.09
C VAL A 141 13.55 2.57 10.18
N ILE A 142 13.24 3.86 10.32
CA ILE A 142 13.84 4.94 9.52
C ILE A 142 14.78 5.75 10.44
N PRO A 143 16.11 5.55 10.34
CA PRO A 143 17.06 6.31 11.12
C PRO A 143 17.21 7.74 10.57
N VAL A 144 17.18 8.70 11.49
CA VAL A 144 17.47 10.10 11.20
C VAL A 144 18.75 10.44 11.94
N ASN A 145 19.83 10.61 11.18
CA ASN A 145 21.06 11.18 11.71
C ASN A 145 20.78 12.68 11.94
N GLY A 146 21.02 13.15 13.17
CA GLY A 146 21.02 14.56 13.53
C GLY A 146 22.29 15.28 13.08
#